data_AF-A0A2E0HIZ1-F1
#
_entry.id   AF-A0A2E0HIZ1-F1
#
_cell.length_a   1.000
_cell.length_b   1.000
_cell.length_c   1.000
_cell.angle_alpha   90.00
_cell.angle_beta   90.00
_cell.angle_gamma   90.00
#
_symmetry.space_group_name_H-M   'P 1'
#
loop_
_entity.id
_entity.type
_entity.pdbx_description
1 polymer ?
#
loop_
_entity_poly.entity_id
_entity_poly.type
_entity_poly.pdbx_seq_one_letter_code
_entity_poly.pdbx_strand_id
1 'polypeptide(L)' 'MTSLIAMMLLSACGDSKFADMPQAELQDRYYECENASSLSPGAAITCDNIRRECDRRADELGRKVCF' A
#
# COMPACT_ATOMS: atom_id res chain seq x y z
N MET A 1 38.22 1.62 -17.74
CA MET A 1 37.70 1.83 -16.37
C MET A 1 36.33 2.52 -16.44
N THR A 2 35.25 1.86 -16.83
CA THR A 2 33.90 2.49 -16.89
C THR A 2 32.76 1.45 -16.98
N SER A 3 32.75 0.41 -16.12
CA SER A 3 31.68 -0.61 -16.15
C SER A 3 31.12 -1.03 -14.78
N LEU A 4 31.11 -0.14 -13.78
CA LEU A 4 30.67 -0.49 -12.41
C LEU A 4 29.61 0.42 -11.79
N ILE A 5 28.92 1.28 -12.55
CA ILE A 5 27.97 2.27 -11.97
C ILE A 5 26.49 1.91 -12.19
N ALA A 6 26.16 0.83 -12.91
CA ALA A 6 24.76 0.53 -13.27
C ALA A 6 23.94 -0.23 -12.20
N MET A 7 24.53 -0.68 -11.08
CA MET A 7 23.83 -1.56 -10.12
C MET A 7 23.23 -0.85 -8.88
N MET A 8 23.43 0.46 -8.69
CA MET A 8 23.04 1.14 -7.44
C MET A 8 21.60 1.69 -7.41
N LEU A 9 20.77 1.44 -8.43
CA LEU A 9 19.44 2.09 -8.55
C LEU A 9 18.23 1.20 -8.22
N LEU A 10 18.44 -0.02 -7.70
CA LEU A 10 17.34 -0.96 -7.40
C LEU A 10 16.98 -1.06 -5.90
N SER A 11 17.50 -0.19 -5.03
CA SER A 11 17.18 -0.23 -3.58
C SER A 11 15.81 0.37 -3.20
N ALA A 12 14.89 0.56 -4.16
CA ALA A 12 13.55 1.08 -3.90
C ALA A 12 12.52 0.01 -3.45
N CYS A 13 12.96 -1.15 -2.96
CA CYS A 13 12.11 -2.03 -2.14
C CYS A 13 12.02 -1.43 -0.72
N GLY A 14 11.28 -0.32 -0.59
CA GLY A 14 10.87 0.22 0.70
C GLY A 14 9.47 -0.27 1.08
N ASP A 15 9.06 0.00 2.32
CA ASP A 15 7.70 -0.27 2.78
C ASP A 15 6.64 0.40 1.89
N SER A 16 5.39 -0.10 1.95
CA SER A 16 4.29 0.51 1.21
C SER A 16 4.18 1.99 1.60
N LYS A 17 3.78 2.87 0.67
CA LYS A 17 3.47 4.29 1.00
C LYS A 17 2.47 4.41 2.18
N PHE A 18 1.72 3.35 2.45
CA PHE A 18 0.69 3.27 3.47
C PHE A 18 1.21 2.69 4.80
N ALA A 19 2.46 2.24 4.88
CA ALA A 19 3.03 1.65 6.08
C ALA A 19 3.01 2.61 7.27
N ASP A 20 3.36 3.88 7.03
CA ASP A 20 3.34 4.94 8.05
C ASP A 20 1.98 5.61 8.22
N MET A 21 0.95 5.17 7.48
CA MET A 21 -0.38 5.77 7.55
C MET A 21 -1.07 5.46 8.89
N PRO A 22 -1.64 6.44 9.60
CA PRO A 22 -2.43 6.18 10.80
C PRO A 22 -3.58 5.20 10.52
N GLN A 23 -3.89 4.29 11.46
CA GLN A 23 -4.94 3.27 11.27
C GLN A 23 -6.31 3.87 10.92
N ALA A 24 -6.67 5.01 11.51
CA ALA A 24 -7.93 5.69 11.20
C ALA A 24 -7.97 6.16 9.74
N GLU A 25 -6.89 6.79 9.25
CA GLU A 25 -6.82 7.22 7.85
C GLU A 25 -6.81 6.02 6.90
N LEU A 26 -6.08 4.95 7.23
CA LEU A 26 -6.08 3.72 6.41
C LEU A 26 -7.48 3.11 6.30
N GLN A 27 -8.23 3.10 7.40
CA GLN A 27 -9.62 2.63 7.45
C GLN A 27 -10.55 3.52 6.60
N ASP A 28 -10.41 4.84 6.66
CA ASP A 28 -11.22 5.76 5.86
C ASP A 28 -10.95 5.54 4.36
N ARG A 29 -9.68 5.41 3.97
CA ARG A 29 -9.29 5.12 2.58
C ARG A 29 -9.78 3.76 2.10
N TYR A 30 -9.72 2.74 2.97
CA TYR A 30 -10.28 1.44 2.66
C TYR A 30 -11.79 1.53 2.41
N TYR A 31 -12.51 2.25 3.27
CA TYR A 31 -13.94 2.47 3.10
C TYR A 31 -14.26 3.21 1.80
N GLU A 32 -13.51 4.26 1.44
CA GLU A 32 -13.64 4.95 0.15
C GLU A 32 -13.49 3.97 -1.03
N CYS A 33 -12.51 3.07 -0.96
CA CYS A 33 -12.25 2.07 -1.99
C CYS A 33 -13.35 1.02 -2.12
N GLU A 34 -13.91 0.55 -1.00
CA GLU A 34 -15.00 -0.45 -1.02
C GLU A 34 -16.34 0.15 -1.47
N ASN A 35 -16.55 1.45 -1.27
CA ASN A 35 -17.80 2.13 -1.64
C ASN A 35 -17.74 2.87 -2.99
N ALA A 36 -16.61 2.81 -3.69
CA ALA A 36 -16.48 3.44 -5.00
C ALA A 36 -17.32 2.70 -6.06
N SER A 37 -18.23 3.41 -6.71
CA SER A 37 -19.04 2.87 -7.82
C SER A 37 -18.23 2.66 -9.11
N SER A 38 -17.11 3.38 -9.25
CA SER A 38 -16.15 3.23 -10.34
C SER A 38 -14.78 3.75 -9.90
N LEU A 39 -13.72 3.15 -10.45
CA LEU A 39 -12.35 3.54 -10.18
C LEU A 39 -11.62 3.74 -11.51
N SER A 40 -10.83 4.81 -11.59
CA SER A 40 -9.83 4.92 -12.66
C SER A 40 -8.76 3.83 -12.47
N PRO A 41 -7.99 3.46 -13.51
CA PRO A 41 -6.93 2.47 -13.36
C PRO A 41 -5.93 2.83 -12.25
N GLY A 42 -5.56 4.11 -12.11
CA GLY A 42 -4.67 4.56 -11.05
C GLY A 42 -5.31 4.48 -9.65
N ALA A 43 -6.62 4.78 -9.55
CA ALA A 43 -7.35 4.64 -8.29
C ALA A 43 -7.51 3.17 -7.87
N ALA A 44 -7.76 2.26 -8.83
CA ALA A 44 -7.82 0.82 -8.57
C ALA A 44 -6.49 0.29 -8.00
N ILE A 45 -5.36 0.65 -8.62
CA ILE A 45 -4.02 0.29 -8.11
C ILE A 45 -3.81 0.83 -6.69
N THR A 46 -4.26 2.06 -6.43
CA THR A 46 -4.16 2.68 -5.10
C THR A 46 -4.99 1.90 -4.07
N CYS A 47 -6.22 1.54 -4.40
CA CYS A 47 -7.07 0.73 -3.54
C CYS A 47 -6.50 -0.66 -3.28
N ASP A 48 -5.89 -1.29 -4.27
CA ASP A 48 -5.22 -2.58 -4.07
C ASP A 48 -4.03 -2.47 -3.10
N ASN A 49 -3.27 -1.36 -3.16
CA ASN A 49 -2.21 -1.13 -2.19
C ASN A 49 -2.73 -0.87 -0.78
N ILE A 50 -3.87 -0.16 -0.64
CA ILE A 50 -4.54 0.04 0.65
C ILE A 50 -5.00 -1.30 1.23
N ARG A 51 -5.63 -2.16 0.41
CA ARG A 51 -6.06 -3.51 0.83
C ARG A 51 -4.88 -4.35 1.31
N ARG A 52 -3.77 -4.35 0.55
CA ARG A 52 -2.55 -5.06 0.95
C ARG A 52 -1.97 -4.56 2.26
N GLU A 53 -2.03 -3.26 2.52
CA GLU A 53 -1.58 -2.70 3.80
C GLU A 53 -2.49 -3.13 4.96
N CYS A 54 -3.81 -3.15 4.76
CA CYS A 54 -4.75 -3.70 5.72
C CYS A 54 -4.46 -5.18 6.02
N ASP A 55 -4.20 -5.99 4.98
CA ASP A 55 -3.88 -7.42 5.13
C ASP A 55 -2.55 -7.61 5.88
N ARG A 56 -1.51 -6.86 5.52
CA ARG A 56 -0.20 -6.89 6.20
C ARG A 56 -0.34 -6.62 7.70
N ARG A 57 -1.08 -5.56 8.07
CA ARG A 57 -1.33 -5.22 9.47
C ARG A 57 -2.21 -6.24 10.17
N ALA A 58 -3.15 -6.86 9.44
CA ALA A 58 -4.00 -7.90 10.00
C ALA A 58 -3.20 -9.16 10.34
N ASP A 59 -2.26 -9.55 9.48
CA ASP A 59 -1.33 -10.64 9.72
C ASP A 59 -0.41 -10.34 10.91
N GLU A 60 0.11 -9.12 11.01
CA GLU A 60 0.99 -8.69 12.12
C GLU A 60 0.28 -8.66 13.48
N LEU A 61 -0.99 -8.24 13.50
CA LEU A 61 -1.78 -8.14 14.74
C LEU A 61 -2.60 -9.39 15.04
N GLY A 62 -2.67 -10.35 14.11
CA GLY A 62 -3.51 -11.54 14.21
C GLY A 62 -5.02 -11.25 14.26
N ARG A 63 -5.46 -10.11 13.69
CA ARG A 63 -6.88 -9.71 13.65
C ARG A 63 -7.15 -8.75 12.50
N LYS A 64 -8.38 -8.74 11.98
CA LYS A 64 -8.81 -7.78 10.94
C LYS A 64 -8.66 -6.33 11.44
N VAL A 65 -8.05 -5.46 10.64
CA VAL A 65 -7.83 -4.04 10.99
C VAL A 65 -8.62 -3.04 10.15
N CYS A 66 -9.07 -3.44 8.97
CA CYS A 66 -9.91 -2.64 8.08
C CYS A 66 -11.26 -3.31 7.85
N PHE A 67 -12.35 -2.55 7.81
CA PHE A 67 -13.71 -3.07 7.72
C PHE A 67 -14.64 -2.22 6.85
#